data_AF-A0A0R3RBU8-F1
#
_entry.id   AF-A0A0R3RBU8-F1
#
_cell.length_a   1.000
_cell.length_b   1.000
_cell.length_c   1.000
_cell.angle_alpha   90.00
_cell.angle_beta   90.00
_cell.angle_gamma   90.00
#
_symmetry.space_group_name_H-M   'P 1'
#
loop_
_entity.id
_entity.type
_entity.pdbx_description
1 polymer ?
#
loop_
_entity_poly.entity_id
_entity_poly.type
_entity_poly.pdbx_seq_one_letter_code
_entity_poly.pdbx_strand_id
1 'polypeptide(L)'
;MNRDIESVIDDAIALISSLNSSPDSIPPYNVDAMKKCITNINKLYKKNADDLIILKSGSISENNRKQEVVITAQARQSCIEYIKRCCCTYLNERMLRIKHLRWKHGGHIPEKLKVSFTGLTATFRL
;
A
#
# COMPACT_ATOMS: atom_id res chain seq x y z
N MET A 1 -14.86 -15.30 7.10
CA MET A 1 -13.71 -14.46 6.73
C MET A 1 -13.55 -13.37 7.78
N ASN A 2 -12.34 -13.04 8.22
CA ASN A 2 -12.12 -12.20 9.40
C ASN A 2 -12.35 -10.72 9.05
N ARG A 3 -13.38 -10.05 9.61
CA ARG A 3 -13.78 -8.66 9.27
C ARG A 3 -12.65 -7.64 9.36
N ASP A 4 -11.69 -7.89 10.26
CA ASP A 4 -10.48 -7.09 10.41
C ASP A 4 -9.59 -7.09 9.15
N ILE A 5 -9.63 -8.15 8.33
CA ILE A 5 -8.79 -8.29 7.14
C ILE A 5 -9.42 -7.55 5.95
N GLU A 6 -10.74 -7.63 5.80
CA GLU A 6 -11.47 -6.93 4.74
C GLU A 6 -11.26 -5.41 4.83
N SER A 7 -11.43 -4.85 6.03
CA SER A 7 -11.23 -3.42 6.27
C SER A 7 -9.81 -2.93 5.93
N VAL A 8 -8.81 -3.79 6.01
CA VAL A 8 -7.40 -3.42 5.76
C VAL A 8 -7.11 -3.30 4.26
N ILE A 9 -7.79 -4.11 3.45
CA ILE A 9 -7.67 -4.12 1.99
C ILE A 9 -8.45 -2.95 1.38
N ASP A 10 -9.60 -2.60 1.95
CA ASP A 10 -10.44 -1.50 1.48
C ASP A 10 -9.68 -0.17 1.41
N ASP A 11 -8.81 0.09 2.39
CA ASP A 11 -7.94 1.28 2.40
C ASP A 11 -6.99 1.34 1.20
N ALA A 12 -6.45 0.18 0.79
CA ALA A 12 -5.57 0.08 -0.37
C ALA A 12 -6.35 0.24 -1.69
N ILE A 13 -7.57 -0.28 -1.75
CA ILE A 13 -8.47 -0.09 -2.90
C ILE A 13 -8.89 1.38 -3.02
N ALA A 14 -9.18 2.04 -1.89
CA ALA A 14 -9.49 3.47 -1.86
C ALA A 14 -8.32 4.33 -2.38
N LEU A 15 -7.08 3.94 -2.06
CA LEU A 15 -5.89 4.61 -2.61
C LEU A 15 -5.85 4.55 -4.14
N ILE A 16 -6.07 3.37 -4.74
CA ILE A 16 -6.14 3.21 -6.21
C ILE A 16 -7.32 3.98 -6.80
N SER A 17 -8.49 3.87 -6.17
CA SER A 17 -9.72 4.54 -6.63
C SER A 17 -9.56 6.06 -6.66
N SER A 18 -8.84 6.63 -5.69
CA SER A 18 -8.53 8.06 -5.65
C SER A 18 -7.69 8.56 -6.84
N LEU A 19 -6.91 7.68 -7.46
CA LEU A 19 -6.12 8.00 -8.65
C LEU A 19 -6.94 7.85 -9.94
N ASN A 20 -7.86 6.88 -9.97
CA ASN A 20 -8.73 6.60 -11.10
C ASN A 20 -9.86 7.63 -11.25
N SER A 21 -10.26 8.32 -10.18
CA SER A 21 -11.25 9.40 -10.25
C SER A 21 -10.78 10.61 -11.06
N SER A 22 -9.48 10.72 -11.31
CA SER A 22 -8.86 11.85 -12.01
C SER A 22 -7.93 11.33 -13.12
N PRO A 23 -8.44 10.68 -14.17
CA PRO A 23 -7.61 9.96 -15.16
C PRO A 23 -6.66 10.90 -15.93
N ASP A 24 -7.12 12.09 -16.29
CA ASP A 24 -6.36 13.05 -17.12
C ASP A 24 -5.51 14.03 -16.32
N SER A 25 -5.51 13.92 -14.98
CA SER A 25 -4.74 14.83 -14.12
C SER A 25 -3.95 14.07 -13.05
N ILE A 26 -3.08 14.77 -12.35
CA ILE A 26 -2.33 14.21 -11.23
C ILE A 26 -2.92 14.81 -9.96
N PRO A 27 -3.77 14.07 -9.23
CA PRO A 27 -4.29 14.56 -7.97
C PRO A 27 -3.13 14.81 -6.99
N PRO A 28 -3.32 15.62 -5.95
CA PRO A 28 -2.32 15.75 -4.88
C PRO A 28 -1.91 14.39 -4.30
N TYR A 29 -0.68 14.29 -3.79
CA TYR A 29 -0.23 13.05 -3.17
C TYR A 29 -1.01 12.80 -1.87
N ASN A 30 -1.79 11.73 -1.83
CA ASN A 30 -2.56 11.34 -0.66
C ASN A 30 -1.66 10.72 0.43
N VAL A 31 -1.02 11.59 1.21
CA VAL A 31 -0.13 11.21 2.32
C VAL A 31 -0.86 10.33 3.34
N ASP A 32 -2.09 10.68 3.68
CA ASP A 32 -2.83 10.03 4.76
C ASP A 32 -3.27 8.62 4.38
N ALA A 33 -3.78 8.43 3.16
CA ALA A 33 -4.12 7.09 2.66
C ALA A 33 -2.87 6.20 2.54
N MET A 34 -1.73 6.73 2.10
CA MET A 34 -0.47 5.97 2.06
C MET A 34 0.00 5.59 3.48
N LYS A 35 -0.03 6.53 4.44
CA LYS A 35 0.31 6.24 5.84
C LYS A 35 -0.61 5.19 6.45
N LYS A 36 -1.90 5.22 6.10
CA LYS A 36 -2.88 4.22 6.54
C LYS A 36 -2.51 2.82 6.00
N CYS A 37 -2.19 2.71 4.71
CA CYS A 37 -1.71 1.46 4.09
C CYS A 37 -0.43 0.92 4.76
N ILE A 38 0.54 1.79 5.06
CA ILE A 38 1.78 1.39 5.74
C ILE A 38 1.51 0.93 7.17
N THR A 39 0.65 1.65 7.91
CA THR A 39 0.22 1.26 9.26
C THR A 39 -0.43 -0.11 9.25
N ASN A 40 -1.29 -0.36 8.26
CA ASN A 40 -1.95 -1.62 8.02
C ASN A 40 -0.96 -2.78 7.75
N ILE A 41 0.03 -2.56 6.88
CA ILE A 41 1.11 -3.53 6.64
C ILE A 41 1.85 -3.85 7.95
N ASN A 42 2.25 -2.83 8.71
CA ASN A 42 2.99 -3.01 9.96
C ASN A 42 2.16 -3.79 11.00
N LYS A 43 0.86 -3.51 11.10
CA LYS A 43 -0.06 -4.22 11.99
C LYS A 43 -0.16 -5.70 11.63
N LEU A 44 -0.31 -6.03 10.34
CA LEU A 44 -0.37 -7.43 9.88
C LEU A 44 0.97 -8.14 10.08
N TYR A 45 2.08 -7.46 9.80
CA TYR A 45 3.43 -8.01 9.97
C TYR A 45 3.71 -8.34 11.43
N LYS A 46 3.35 -7.45 12.36
CA LYS A 46 3.50 -7.70 13.80
C LYS A 46 2.70 -8.92 14.26
N LYS A 47 1.42 -9.02 13.86
CA LYS A 47 0.59 -10.20 14.17
C LYS A 47 1.20 -11.50 13.63
N ASN A 48 1.77 -11.47 12.43
CA ASN A 48 2.46 -12.64 11.86
C ASN A 48 3.73 -13.00 12.64
N ALA A 49 4.50 -12.00 13.08
CA ALA A 49 5.69 -12.24 13.90
C ALA A 49 5.33 -12.87 15.27
N ASP A 50 4.27 -12.37 15.91
CA ASP A 50 3.78 -12.90 17.19
C ASP A 50 3.34 -14.38 17.03
N ASP A 51 2.62 -14.71 15.95
CA ASP A 51 2.22 -16.09 15.65
C ASP A 51 3.41 -17.03 15.42
N LEU A 52 4.46 -16.55 14.74
CA LEU A 52 5.68 -17.33 14.53
C LEU A 52 6.42 -17.62 15.84
N ILE A 53 6.42 -16.67 16.78
CA ILE A 53 7.00 -16.87 18.12
C ILE A 53 6.25 -17.99 18.87
N ILE A 54 4.91 -17.95 18.85
CA ILE A 54 4.05 -18.96 19.48
C ILE A 54 4.26 -20.35 18.86
N LEU A 55 4.41 -20.43 17.54
CA LEU A 55 4.69 -21.69 16.85
C LEU A 55 6.07 -22.24 17.23
N LYS A 56 7.09 -21.38 17.32
CA LYS A 56 8.46 -21.77 17.64
C LYS A 56 8.64 -22.18 19.11
N SER A 57 7.91 -21.57 20.04
CA SER A 57 7.97 -21.91 21.46
C SER A 57 7.33 -23.26 21.79
N GLY A 58 6.64 -23.90 20.84
CA GLY A 58 5.92 -25.14 21.07
C GLY A 58 4.70 -24.96 21.97
N SER A 59 4.25 -23.72 22.21
CA SER A 59 3.14 -23.41 23.11
C SER A 59 1.79 -23.97 22.62
N ILE A 60 1.69 -24.33 21.35
CA ILE A 60 0.54 -25.04 20.78
C ILE A 60 0.92 -26.52 20.69
N SER A 61 0.23 -27.38 21.42
CA SER A 61 0.45 -28.83 21.39
C SER A 61 -0.33 -29.52 20.25
N GLU A 62 -1.53 -29.01 19.94
CA GLU A 62 -2.42 -29.60 18.95
C GLU A 62 -2.04 -29.26 17.51
N ASN A 63 -1.84 -30.29 16.67
CA ASN A 63 -1.48 -30.12 15.26
C ASN A 63 -2.52 -29.32 14.46
N ASN A 64 -3.82 -29.49 14.75
CA ASN A 64 -4.88 -28.75 14.07
C ASN A 64 -4.78 -27.24 14.34
N ARG A 65 -4.54 -26.85 15.59
CA ARG A 65 -4.33 -25.44 15.96
C ARG A 65 -3.06 -24.85 15.34
N LYS A 66 -1.97 -25.61 15.25
CA LYS A 66 -0.76 -25.16 14.54
C LYS A 66 -1.08 -24.87 13.07
N GLN A 67 -1.82 -25.77 12.43
CA GLN A 67 -2.21 -25.62 11.03
C GLN A 67 -3.10 -24.37 10.82
N GLU A 68 -4.05 -24.12 11.71
CA GLU A 68 -4.89 -22.91 11.66
C GLU A 68 -4.09 -21.61 11.76
N VAL A 69 -3.09 -21.57 12.65
CA VAL A 69 -2.20 -20.41 12.81
C VAL A 69 -1.38 -20.20 11.54
N VAL A 70 -0.83 -21.27 10.94
CA VAL A 70 -0.09 -21.20 9.67
C VAL A 70 -0.95 -20.67 8.54
N ILE A 71 -2.17 -21.20 8.37
CA ILE A 71 -3.11 -20.74 7.34
C ILE A 71 -3.46 -19.26 7.55
N THR A 72 -3.70 -18.84 8.79
CA THR A 72 -4.02 -17.45 9.10
C THR A 72 -2.83 -16.52 8.81
N ALA A 73 -1.61 -16.94 9.15
CA ALA A 73 -0.40 -16.18 8.87
C ALA A 73 -0.16 -16.02 7.36
N GLN A 74 -0.40 -17.08 6.57
CA GLN A 74 -0.34 -17.03 5.11
C GLN A 74 -1.38 -16.08 4.53
N ALA A 75 -2.64 -16.14 4.99
CA ALA A 75 -3.68 -15.21 4.55
C ALA A 75 -3.30 -13.74 4.81
N ARG A 76 -2.77 -13.44 6.00
CA ARG A 76 -2.26 -12.08 6.32
C ARG A 76 -1.07 -11.70 5.43
N GLN A 77 -0.18 -12.62 5.12
CA GLN A 77 0.94 -12.36 4.21
C GLN A 77 0.44 -12.01 2.81
N SER A 78 -0.55 -12.72 2.28
CA SER A 78 -1.18 -12.38 1.00
C SER A 78 -1.80 -10.97 1.01
N CYS A 79 -2.40 -10.56 2.14
CA CYS A 79 -2.94 -9.21 2.30
C CYS A 79 -1.83 -8.15 2.29
N ILE A 80 -0.70 -8.40 2.99
CA ILE A 80 0.46 -7.51 2.98
C ILE A 80 0.96 -7.29 1.55
N GLU A 81 1.13 -8.36 0.78
CA GLU A 81 1.59 -8.27 -0.61
C GLU A 81 0.59 -7.54 -1.51
N TYR A 82 -0.71 -7.74 -1.29
CA TYR A 82 -1.75 -7.00 -2.00
C TYR A 82 -1.69 -5.49 -1.74
N ILE A 83 -1.56 -5.09 -0.46
CA ILE A 83 -1.47 -3.67 -0.08
C ILE A 83 -0.20 -3.05 -0.67
N LYS A 84 0.95 -3.73 -0.57
CA LYS A 84 2.21 -3.29 -1.21
C LYS A 84 2.03 -3.06 -2.70
N ARG A 85 1.38 -4.00 -3.40
CA ARG A 85 1.11 -3.89 -4.85
C ARG A 85 0.26 -2.68 -5.16
N CYS A 86 -0.77 -2.39 -4.36
CA CYS A 86 -1.60 -1.19 -4.52
C CYS A 86 -0.77 0.09 -4.31
N CYS A 87 0.03 0.17 -3.24
CA CYS A 87 0.90 1.32 -2.98
C CYS A 87 1.90 1.57 -4.12
N CYS A 88 2.57 0.52 -4.60
CA CYS A 88 3.49 0.61 -5.73
C CYS A 88 2.80 1.03 -7.02
N THR A 89 1.62 0.48 -7.31
CA THR A 89 0.83 0.85 -8.49
C THR A 89 0.43 2.33 -8.44
N TYR A 90 -0.07 2.79 -7.29
CA TYR A 90 -0.41 4.20 -7.08
C TYR A 90 0.78 5.13 -7.33
N LEU A 91 1.96 4.80 -6.78
CA LEU A 91 3.17 5.59 -6.99
C LEU A 91 3.64 5.55 -8.45
N ASN A 92 3.63 4.38 -9.07
CA ASN A 92 4.06 4.19 -10.46
C ASN A 92 3.19 4.99 -11.44
N GLU A 93 1.87 4.87 -11.33
CA GLU A 93 0.93 5.60 -12.18
C GLU A 93 1.08 7.12 -12.04
N ARG A 94 1.27 7.62 -10.81
CA ARG A 94 1.61 9.03 -10.61
C ARG A 94 2.89 9.40 -11.35
N MET A 95 3.99 8.65 -11.17
CA MET A 95 5.25 8.92 -11.86
C MET A 95 5.11 8.93 -13.38
N LEU A 96 4.32 8.01 -13.95
CA LEU A 96 4.04 7.98 -15.39
C LEU A 96 3.31 9.24 -15.86
N ARG A 97 2.29 9.70 -15.12
CA ARG A 97 1.60 10.94 -15.43
C ARG A 97 2.52 12.16 -15.30
N ILE A 98 3.40 12.20 -14.29
CA ILE A 98 4.40 13.27 -14.10
C ILE A 98 5.33 13.31 -15.32
N LYS A 99 5.84 12.14 -15.74
CA LYS A 99 6.67 12.01 -16.94
C LYS A 99 5.94 12.50 -18.18
N HIS A 100 4.67 12.14 -18.36
CA HIS A 100 3.85 12.62 -19.47
C HIS A 100 3.71 14.15 -19.47
N LEU A 101 3.46 14.77 -18.31
CA LEU A 101 3.39 16.23 -18.19
C LEU A 101 4.70 16.92 -18.61
N ARG A 102 5.86 16.36 -18.25
CA ARG A 102 7.17 16.86 -18.68
C ARG A 102 7.35 16.78 -20.19
N TRP A 103 6.95 15.67 -20.82
CA TRP A 103 6.98 15.58 -22.29
C TRP A 103 6.05 16.60 -22.96
N LYS A 104 4.88 16.87 -22.35
CA LYS A 104 3.91 17.82 -22.89
C LYS A 104 4.31 19.30 -22.74
N HIS A 105 4.93 19.67 -21.62
CA HIS A 105 5.24 21.08 -21.30
C HIS A 105 6.74 21.41 -21.34
N GLY A 106 7.60 20.44 -21.59
CA GLY A 106 9.05 20.60 -21.53
C GLY A 106 9.55 20.92 -20.12
N GLY A 107 10.57 21.78 -20.03
CA GLY A 107 11.18 22.20 -18.77
C GLY A 107 10.33 23.19 -17.94
N HIS A 108 9.28 23.75 -18.51
CA HIS A 108 8.44 24.76 -17.85
C HIS A 108 7.10 24.16 -17.42
N ILE A 109 7.11 23.44 -16.29
CA ILE A 109 5.88 22.90 -15.69
C ILE A 109 5.15 24.01 -14.92
N PRO A 110 3.87 24.28 -15.20
CA PRO A 110 3.07 25.26 -14.48
C PRO A 110 3.10 25.07 -12.96
N GLU A 111 3.23 26.16 -12.20
CA GLU A 111 3.37 26.15 -10.73
C GLU A 111 2.23 25.39 -10.02
N LYS A 112 1.01 25.54 -10.54
CA LYS A 112 -0.20 24.82 -10.09
C LYS A 112 -0.07 23.30 -10.12
N LEU A 113 0.75 22.74 -11.02
CA LEU A 113 1.00 21.30 -11.11
C LEU A 113 2.14 20.86 -10.19
N LYS A 114 2.99 21.79 -9.74
CA LYS A 114 4.12 21.46 -8.85
C LYS A 114 3.69 20.99 -7.47
N VAL A 115 2.54 21.49 -7.00
CA VAL A 115 1.92 21.06 -5.74
C VAL A 115 1.62 19.56 -5.74
N SER A 116 1.29 18.97 -6.91
CA SER A 116 1.02 17.54 -7.07
C SER A 116 2.29 16.65 -7.06
N PHE A 117 3.49 17.22 -7.17
CA PHE A 117 4.75 16.45 -7.15
C PHE A 117 5.30 16.23 -5.72
N THR A 118 4.68 16.80 -4.69
CA THR A 118 5.14 16.72 -3.29
C THR A 118 5.22 15.28 -2.76
N GLY A 119 6.18 15.00 -1.87
CA GLY A 119 6.43 13.66 -1.29
C GLY A 119 7.54 12.86 -2.01
N LEU A 120 7.44 11.53 -2.02
CA LEU A 120 8.42 10.62 -2.67
C LEU A 120 8.63 10.91 -4.17
N THR A 121 7.63 11.50 -4.83
CA THR A 121 7.70 11.89 -6.24
C THR A 121 8.55 13.14 -6.49
N ALA A 122 8.86 13.95 -5.46
CA ALA A 122 9.73 15.12 -5.58
C ALA A 122 11.21 14.74 -5.57
N THR A 123 11.55 13.60 -4.97
CA THR A 123 12.92 13.09 -4.87
C THR A 123 13.42 12.52 -6.20
N PHE A 124 12.51 12.04 -7.04
CA PHE A 124 12.81 11.71 -8.44
C PHE A 124 12.93 13.00 -9.26
N ARG A 125 14.04 13.72 -9.05
CA ARG A 125 14.49 14.72 -10.01
C ARG A 125 14.78 14.00 -11.32
N LEU A 126 13.89 14.15 -12.30
CA LEU A 126 14.19 13.96 -13.71
C LEU A 126 15.01 15.14 -14.23
#